data_AF-A0A372RAV6-F1
#
_entry.id   AF-A0A372RAV6-F1
#
_cell.length_a   1.000
_cell.length_b   1.000
_cell.length_c   1.000
_cell.angle_alpha   90.00
_cell.angle_beta   90.00
_cell.angle_gamma   90.00
#
_symmetry.space_group_name_H-M   'P 1'
#
loop_
_entity.id
_entity.type
_entity.pdbx_description
1 polymer ?
#
loop_
_entity_poly.entity_id
_entity_poly.type
_entity_poly.pdbx_seq_one_letter_code
_entity_poly.pdbx_strand_id
1 'polypeptide(L)'
;MSPNKKALSLFRRLWRAGDSSVLCSKPAVYYIRQRIREGFDEYKNVRNEIILNDLFERCENTIKFLETAAIRKGFEHKVVYVLCEMTYIQNKYKKWPPHYNKRMSLELYNSHAHSYDDYNLTVMMMNDSLKLCLR
;
A
#
# COMPACT_ATOMS: atom_id res chain seq x y z
N MET A 1 9.38 -23.68 -9.39
CA MET A 1 10.09 -22.38 -9.53
C MET A 1 10.55 -21.94 -8.14
N SER A 2 11.83 -21.57 -7.93
CA SER A 2 12.31 -21.13 -6.61
C SER A 2 11.46 -19.96 -6.07
N PRO A 3 11.10 -19.93 -4.78
CA PRO A 3 10.28 -18.86 -4.19
C PRO A 3 10.81 -17.46 -4.49
N ASN A 4 12.13 -17.30 -4.50
CA ASN A 4 12.79 -16.02 -4.79
C ASN A 4 12.58 -15.59 -6.25
N LYS A 5 12.64 -16.52 -7.21
CA LYS A 5 12.33 -16.24 -8.62
C LYS A 5 10.86 -15.83 -8.79
N LYS A 6 9.94 -16.46 -8.06
CA LYS A 6 8.51 -16.13 -8.08
C LYS A 6 8.26 -14.73 -7.50
N ALA A 7 8.86 -14.41 -6.35
CA ALA A 7 8.79 -13.09 -5.73
C ALA A 7 9.31 -11.98 -6.66
N LEU A 8 10.45 -12.18 -7.34
CA LEU A 8 10.99 -11.22 -8.29
C LEU A 8 10.06 -11.00 -9.49
N SER A 9 9.45 -12.07 -10.01
CA SER A 9 8.48 -12.00 -11.11
C SER A 9 7.25 -11.19 -10.70
N LEU A 10 6.69 -11.48 -9.51
CA LEU A 10 5.56 -10.76 -8.94
C LEU A 10 5.89 -9.29 -8.71
N PHE A 11 7.06 -8.98 -8.14
CA PHE A 11 7.52 -7.60 -7.95
C PHE A 11 7.48 -6.80 -9.24
N ARG A 12 8.04 -7.35 -10.33
CA ARG A 12 8.06 -6.68 -11.64
C ARG A 12 6.66 -6.49 -12.24
N ARG A 13 5.78 -7.47 -12.07
CA ARG A 13 4.40 -7.39 -12.57
C ARG A 13 3.58 -6.38 -11.77
N LEU A 14 3.67 -6.44 -10.44
CA LEU A 14 3.02 -5.48 -9.55
C LEU A 14 3.53 -4.07 -9.78
N TRP A 15 4.83 -3.89 -10.04
CA TRP A 15 5.41 -2.60 -10.41
C TRP A 15 4.77 -2.01 -11.66
N ARG A 16 4.65 -2.80 -12.74
CA ARG A 16 4.02 -2.35 -13.99
C ARG A 16 2.53 -2.08 -13.81
N ALA A 17 1.82 -2.97 -13.11
CA ALA A 17 0.40 -2.77 -12.83
C ALA A 17 0.16 -1.51 -11.97
N GLY A 18 1.05 -1.27 -10.99
CA GLY A 18 1.05 -0.05 -10.18
C GLY A 18 1.23 1.20 -11.02
N ASP A 19 2.29 1.26 -11.86
CA ASP A 19 2.51 2.39 -12.77
C ASP A 19 1.28 2.66 -13.65
N SER A 20 0.71 1.61 -14.24
CA SER A 20 -0.49 1.72 -15.10
C SER A 20 -1.74 2.16 -14.35
N SER A 21 -1.94 1.71 -13.10
CA SER A 21 -3.13 2.03 -12.31
C SER A 21 -3.28 3.52 -11.99
N VAL A 22 -2.15 4.22 -11.91
CA VAL A 22 -2.09 5.68 -11.73
C VAL A 22 -1.84 6.41 -13.04
N LEU A 23 -1.97 5.74 -14.19
CA LEU A 23 -1.73 6.28 -15.53
C LEU A 23 -0.34 6.93 -15.67
N CYS A 24 0.67 6.38 -14.98
CA CYS A 24 2.01 6.95 -14.89
C CYS A 24 2.04 8.42 -14.41
N SER A 25 0.98 8.89 -13.74
CA SER A 25 0.82 10.27 -13.32
C SER A 25 1.76 10.63 -12.17
N LYS A 26 2.36 11.82 -12.25
CA LYS A 26 3.17 12.39 -11.17
C LYS A 26 2.28 13.29 -10.30
N PRO A 27 2.38 13.23 -8.95
CA PRO A 27 3.35 12.47 -8.15
C PRO A 27 2.93 11.04 -7.78
N ALA A 28 1.71 10.61 -8.12
CA ALA A 28 1.13 9.32 -7.67
C ALA A 28 2.02 8.10 -7.97
N VAL A 29 2.69 8.08 -9.11
CA VAL A 29 3.64 7.01 -9.50
C VAL A 29 4.78 6.82 -8.48
N TYR A 30 5.20 7.88 -7.80
CA TYR A 30 6.25 7.77 -6.77
C TYR A 30 5.72 7.08 -5.51
N TYR A 31 4.48 7.38 -5.13
CA TYR A 31 3.83 6.85 -3.94
C TYR A 31 3.45 5.37 -4.09
N ILE A 32 2.89 4.98 -5.24
CA ILE A 32 2.58 3.57 -5.46
C ILE A 32 3.85 2.71 -5.49
N ARG A 33 4.92 3.19 -6.14
CA ARG A 33 6.23 2.52 -6.12
C ARG A 33 6.82 2.44 -4.72
N GLN A 34 6.64 3.47 -3.90
CA GLN A 34 7.06 3.45 -2.50
C GLN A 34 6.35 2.33 -1.73
N ARG A 35 5.02 2.25 -1.80
CA ARG A 35 4.22 1.20 -1.15
C ARG A 35 4.59 -0.19 -1.61
N ILE A 36 4.83 -0.39 -2.91
CA ILE A 36 5.28 -1.67 -3.47
C ILE A 36 6.63 -2.07 -2.85
N ARG A 37 7.61 -1.17 -2.78
CA ARG A 37 8.92 -1.50 -2.17
C ARG A 37 8.77 -1.87 -0.70
N GLU A 38 8.07 -1.04 0.07
CA GLU A 38 7.87 -1.27 1.50
C GLU A 38 7.17 -2.60 1.78
N GLY A 39 6.17 -2.98 0.98
CA GLY A 39 5.49 -4.27 1.11
C GLY A 39 6.41 -5.46 0.85
N PHE A 40 7.32 -5.38 -0.12
CA PHE A 40 8.30 -6.44 -0.36
C PHE A 40 9.42 -6.46 0.69
N ASP A 41 9.84 -5.29 1.18
CA ASP A 41 10.84 -5.19 2.24
C ASP A 41 10.35 -5.79 3.56
N GLU A 42 9.07 -5.58 3.91
CA GLU A 42 8.46 -6.15 5.12
C GLU A 42 8.50 -7.68 5.14
N TYR A 43 8.19 -8.32 4.02
CA TYR A 43 8.12 -9.78 3.93
C TYR A 43 9.41 -10.45 3.46
N LYS A 44 10.50 -9.70 3.28
CA LYS A 44 11.78 -10.19 2.74
C LYS A 44 12.35 -11.39 3.51
N ASN A 45 12.12 -11.44 4.82
CA ASN A 45 12.68 -12.46 5.71
C ASN A 45 11.70 -13.61 6.01
N VAL A 46 10.48 -13.58 5.46
CA VAL A 46 9.49 -14.64 5.69
C VAL A 46 9.92 -15.90 4.95
N ARG A 47 10.04 -17.01 5.69
CA ARG A 47 10.44 -18.33 5.14
C ARG A 47 9.34 -19.37 5.21
N ASN A 48 8.26 -19.09 5.94
CA ASN A 48 7.15 -20.03 6.07
C ASN A 48 6.41 -20.16 4.73
N GLU A 49 6.36 -21.38 4.19
CA GLU A 49 5.76 -21.66 2.89
C GLU A 49 4.27 -21.36 2.83
N ILE A 50 3.53 -21.58 3.93
CA ILE A 50 2.08 -21.32 3.98
C ILE A 50 1.83 -19.83 3.84
N ILE A 51 2.57 -19.00 4.59
CA ILE A 51 2.47 -17.55 4.55
C ILE A 51 2.91 -17.02 3.17
N LEU A 52 4.00 -17.57 2.62
CA LEU A 52 4.47 -17.16 1.29
C LEU A 52 3.46 -17.48 0.18
N ASN A 53 2.80 -18.64 0.25
CA ASN A 53 1.78 -19.02 -0.72
C ASN A 53 0.55 -18.09 -0.65
N ASP A 54 0.10 -17.74 0.56
CA ASP A 54 -0.98 -16.75 0.75
C ASP A 54 -0.57 -15.37 0.19
N LEU A 55 0.64 -14.89 0.51
CA LEU A 55 1.15 -13.63 -0.02
C LEU A 55 1.25 -13.64 -1.55
N PHE A 56 1.62 -14.76 -2.16
CA PHE A 56 1.65 -14.89 -3.61
C PHE A 56 0.25 -14.82 -4.22
N GLU A 57 -0.74 -15.47 -3.62
CA GLU A 57 -2.15 -15.37 -4.04
C GLU A 57 -2.64 -13.91 -3.94
N ARG A 58 -2.39 -13.27 -2.79
CA ARG A 58 -2.79 -11.88 -2.58
C ARG A 58 -2.11 -10.91 -3.54
N CYS A 59 -0.84 -11.16 -3.89
CA CYS A 59 -0.11 -10.35 -4.87
C CYS A 59 -0.73 -10.46 -6.27
N GLU A 60 -1.11 -11.67 -6.70
CA GLU A 60 -1.80 -11.88 -7.99
C GLU A 60 -3.16 -11.17 -8.04
N ASN A 61 -3.94 -11.25 -6.95
CA ASN A 61 -5.21 -10.54 -6.86
C ASN A 61 -5.01 -9.01 -6.89
N THR A 62 -3.97 -8.52 -6.22
CA THR A 62 -3.61 -7.10 -6.24
C THR A 62 -3.22 -6.64 -7.64
N ILE A 63 -2.47 -7.46 -8.41
CA ILE A 63 -2.15 -7.15 -9.80
C ILE A 63 -3.44 -6.98 -10.63
N LYS A 64 -4.39 -7.92 -10.53
CA LYS A 64 -5.67 -7.82 -11.24
C LYS A 64 -6.49 -6.60 -10.83
N PHE A 65 -6.47 -6.26 -9.54
CA PHE A 65 -7.12 -5.05 -9.02
C PHE A 65 -6.52 -3.78 -9.64
N LEU A 66 -5.19 -3.67 -9.68
CA LEU A 66 -4.48 -2.53 -10.26
C LEU A 66 -4.66 -2.43 -11.78
N GLU A 67 -4.67 -3.57 -12.48
CA GLU A 67 -4.98 -3.63 -13.92
C GLU A 67 -6.42 -3.14 -14.19
N THR A 68 -7.37 -3.54 -13.35
CA THR A 68 -8.76 -3.07 -13.43
C THR A 68 -8.86 -1.56 -13.19
N ALA A 69 -8.11 -1.04 -12.20
CA ALA A 69 -8.00 0.39 -11.92
C ALA A 69 -7.39 1.20 -13.08
N ALA A 70 -6.50 0.60 -13.87
CA ALA A 70 -5.90 1.23 -15.04
C ALA A 70 -6.90 1.32 -16.22
N ILE A 71 -7.69 0.26 -16.42
CA ILE A 71 -8.65 0.16 -17.54
C ILE A 71 -9.91 0.98 -17.26
N ARG A 72 -10.43 0.89 -16.03
CA ARG A 72 -11.70 1.49 -15.63
C ARG A 72 -11.44 2.67 -14.69
N LYS A 73 -11.98 3.85 -15.01
CA LYS A 73 -12.09 4.97 -14.05
C LYS A 73 -13.20 4.72 -13.00
N GLY A 74 -13.21 3.52 -12.44
CA GLY A 74 -14.20 3.02 -11.50
C GLY A 74 -13.81 3.24 -10.04
N PHE A 75 -14.36 2.39 -9.17
CA PHE A 75 -14.05 2.42 -7.74
C PHE A 75 -12.59 2.05 -7.45
N GLU A 76 -12.05 1.08 -8.19
CA GLU A 76 -10.66 0.63 -8.03
C GLU A 76 -9.69 1.78 -8.29
N HIS A 77 -9.94 2.58 -9.33
CA HIS A 77 -9.14 3.77 -9.63
C HIS A 77 -9.22 4.80 -8.50
N LYS A 78 -10.42 5.06 -7.96
CA LYS A 78 -10.61 5.97 -6.83
C LYS A 78 -9.87 5.48 -5.58
N VAL A 79 -9.92 4.17 -5.28
CA VAL A 79 -9.20 3.59 -4.16
C VAL A 79 -7.69 3.79 -4.34
N VAL A 80 -7.13 3.44 -5.49
CA VAL A 80 -5.69 3.61 -5.76
C VAL A 80 -5.27 5.08 -5.61
N TYR A 81 -6.11 6.01 -6.10
CA TYR A 81 -5.85 7.44 -5.96
C TYR A 81 -5.81 7.87 -4.48
N VAL A 82 -6.80 7.46 -3.68
CA VAL A 82 -6.86 7.76 -2.24
C VAL A 82 -5.66 7.18 -1.50
N LEU A 83 -5.23 5.95 -1.81
CA LEU A 83 -4.02 5.35 -1.22
C LEU A 83 -2.76 6.18 -1.53
N CYS A 84 -2.64 6.70 -2.76
CA CYS A 84 -1.54 7.57 -3.14
C CYS A 84 -1.59 8.92 -2.40
N GLU A 85 -2.77 9.49 -2.24
CA GLU A 85 -2.98 10.75 -1.50
C GLU A 85 -2.67 10.57 -0.01
N MET A 86 -3.12 9.48 0.60
CA MET A 86 -2.83 9.14 1.99
C MET A 86 -1.34 8.90 2.21
N THR A 87 -0.66 8.25 1.25
CA THR A 87 0.79 8.12 1.26
C THR A 87 1.48 9.48 1.28
N TYR A 88 1.03 10.42 0.46
CA TYR A 88 1.55 11.79 0.46
C TYR A 88 1.37 12.48 1.82
N ILE A 89 0.16 12.41 2.38
CA ILE A 89 -0.18 13.01 3.68
C ILE A 89 0.70 12.42 4.78
N GLN A 90 0.81 11.09 4.85
CA GLN A 90 1.65 10.39 5.83
C GLN A 90 3.13 10.77 5.68
N ASN A 91 3.65 10.84 4.45
CA ASN A 91 5.05 11.26 4.21
C ASN A 91 5.29 12.70 4.68
N LYS A 92 4.34 13.61 4.44
CA LYS A 92 4.42 15.00 4.92
C LYS A 92 4.38 15.06 6.45
N TYR A 93 3.50 14.27 7.06
CA TYR A 93 3.35 14.15 8.51
C TYR A 93 4.61 13.59 9.17
N LYS A 94 5.24 12.56 8.59
CA LYS A 94 6.52 12.00 9.05
C LYS A 94 7.67 13.00 8.98
N LYS A 95 7.68 13.88 7.97
CA LYS A 95 8.71 14.92 7.82
C LYS A 95 8.59 16.01 8.90
N TRP A 96 7.38 16.34 9.32
CA TRP A 96 7.09 17.38 10.30
C TRP A 96 6.06 16.90 11.32
N PRO A 97 6.41 15.96 12.22
CA PRO A 97 5.43 15.38 13.10
C PRO A 97 5.03 16.40 14.19
N PRO A 98 3.73 16.63 14.39
CA PRO A 98 3.21 17.55 15.41
C PRO A 98 3.67 17.22 16.83
N HIS A 99 3.96 15.93 17.10
CA HIS A 99 4.41 15.44 18.40
C HIS A 99 5.76 16.01 18.87
N TYR A 100 6.55 16.65 18.00
CA TYR A 100 7.74 17.39 18.43
C TYR A 100 7.41 18.67 19.22
N ASN A 101 6.16 19.15 19.15
CA ASN A 101 5.72 20.26 19.98
C ASN A 101 5.49 19.78 21.43
N LYS A 102 6.47 20.02 22.30
CA LYS A 102 6.41 19.69 23.74
C LYS A 102 5.29 20.42 24.51
N ARG A 103 4.63 21.42 23.91
CA ARG A 103 3.53 22.18 24.50
C ARG A 103 2.14 21.65 24.07
N MET A 104 2.10 20.54 23.36
CA MET A 104 0.86 19.91 22.90
C MET A 104 0.07 19.33 24.08
N SER A 105 -1.26 19.53 24.10
CA SER A 105 -2.14 18.89 25.07
C SER A 105 -2.20 17.38 24.83
N LEU A 106 -2.46 16.60 25.88
CA LEU A 106 -2.61 15.15 25.78
C LEU A 106 -3.74 14.74 24.82
N GLU A 107 -4.84 15.49 24.83
CA GLU A 107 -5.96 15.27 23.91
C GLU A 107 -5.54 15.44 22.45
N LEU A 108 -4.85 16.53 22.11
CA LEU A 108 -4.37 16.78 20.75
C LEU A 108 -3.32 15.74 20.34
N TYR A 109 -2.47 15.31 21.26
CA TYR A 109 -1.53 14.22 21.03
C TYR A 109 -2.26 12.93 20.64
N ASN A 110 -3.31 12.56 21.39
CA ASN A 110 -4.10 11.35 21.12
C ASN A 110 -4.84 11.44 19.78
N SER A 111 -5.45 12.59 19.45
CA SER A 111 -6.09 12.80 18.15
C SER A 111 -5.11 12.59 16.99
N HIS A 112 -3.88 13.08 17.15
CA HIS A 112 -2.82 12.88 16.16
C HIS A 112 -2.35 11.41 16.08
N ALA A 113 -2.20 10.74 17.22
CA ALA A 113 -1.78 9.34 17.30
C ALA A 113 -2.77 8.40 16.59
N HIS A 114 -4.07 8.67 16.73
CA HIS A 114 -5.16 7.83 16.20
C HIS A 114 -5.71 8.32 14.84
N SER A 115 -5.10 9.34 14.24
CA SER A 115 -5.62 9.99 13.01
C SER A 115 -5.71 9.09 11.78
N TYR A 116 -5.02 7.95 11.78
CA TYR A 116 -5.00 7.00 10.65
C TYR A 116 -5.69 5.67 10.96
N ASP A 117 -6.26 5.49 12.17
CA ASP A 117 -6.75 4.19 12.62
C ASP A 117 -7.88 3.67 11.75
N ASP A 118 -8.89 4.50 11.47
CA ASP A 118 -10.03 4.14 10.62
C ASP A 118 -9.60 3.83 9.17
N TYR A 119 -8.62 4.59 8.66
CA TYR A 119 -8.04 4.34 7.34
C TYR A 119 -7.34 2.99 7.29
N ASN A 120 -6.46 2.72 8.27
CA ASN A 120 -5.72 1.47 8.35
C ASN A 120 -6.65 0.26 8.53
N LEU A 121 -7.69 0.40 9.38
CA LEU A 121 -8.71 -0.61 9.58
C LEU A 121 -9.46 -0.91 8.28
N THR A 122 -9.85 0.13 7.54
CA THR A 122 -10.56 -0.03 6.27
C THR A 122 -9.69 -0.74 5.22
N VAL A 123 -8.41 -0.36 5.11
CA VAL A 123 -7.45 -1.02 4.20
C VAL A 123 -7.26 -2.49 4.60
N MET A 124 -7.15 -2.78 5.90
CA MET A 124 -7.04 -4.15 6.41
C MET A 124 -8.29 -4.98 6.05
N MET A 125 -9.49 -4.45 6.34
CA MET A 125 -10.74 -5.13 6.01
C MET A 125 -10.88 -5.39 4.51
N MET A 126 -10.47 -4.44 3.68
CA MET A 126 -10.48 -4.61 2.22
C MET A 126 -9.50 -5.69 1.77
N ASN A 127 -8.29 -5.69 2.33
CA ASN A 127 -7.27 -6.69 2.06
C ASN A 127 -7.72 -8.10 2.44
N ASP A 128 -8.41 -8.26 3.56
CA ASP A 128 -8.89 -9.56 4.00
C ASP A 128 -10.11 -10.02 3.20
N SER A 129 -11.03 -9.11 2.89
CA SER A 129 -12.24 -9.43 2.12
C SER A 129 -11.94 -9.82 0.68
N LEU A 130 -10.97 -9.16 0.05
CA LEU A 130 -10.61 -9.35 -1.37
C LEU A 130 -9.31 -10.15 -1.56
N LYS A 131 -8.68 -10.60 -0.47
CA LYS A 131 -7.33 -11.18 -0.46
C LYS A 131 -6.35 -10.32 -1.26
N LEU A 132 -6.13 -9.08 -0.83
CA LEU A 132 -5.21 -8.12 -1.45
C LEU A 132 -4.01 -7.80 -0.54
N CYS A 133 -3.06 -7.05 -1.08
CA CYS A 133 -1.87 -6.52 -0.42
C CYS A 133 -1.77 -4.98 -0.57
N LEU A 134 -2.90 -4.27 -0.51
CA LEU A 134 -2.93 -2.80 -0.56
C LEU A 134 -2.33 -2.19 0.72
N ARG A 135 -1.69 -1.03 0.60
CA ARG A 135 -0.98 -0.33 1.68
C ARG A 135 -1.08 1.18 1.47
#